data_AF-A0A074TA19-F1
#
_entry.id   AF-A0A074TA19-F1
#
_cell.length_a   1.000
_cell.length_b   1.000
_cell.length_c   1.000
_cell.angle_alpha   90.00
_cell.angle_beta   90.00
_cell.angle_gamma   90.00
#
_symmetry.space_group_name_H-M   'P 1'
#
loop_
_entity.id
_entity.type
_entity.pdbx_description
1 polymer ?
#
loop_
_entity_poly.entity_id
_entity_poly.type
_entity_poly.pdbx_seq_one_letter_code
_entity_poly.pdbx_strand_id
1 'polypeptide(L)'
;MSLPTVSGAQIRGSTYHLNLPIPKVIQSLYPKHKSGVMRGSLRTSDPKEAQSRVGEQRAIFDRQVKEAQRLADRERILGTLGQEDRDLLAEIGGPERLLDTIRELRKEAALTLAGMGSGAALATEIESLPPHALRTLAQREEQEGQAALRTLTAETRRSKGVSRQLGKEPPAPPSGLDEGTVGIRELAEKFTEANGYTVQNKESVLHTVRRWIELHGDIPVEKWTRAHLDKFDEVLTKFPASTAASLRSLPLLKIIAKGQRENLPTISKKTRSRYSDHMKSLSKYALNQAGLISADPFAGYKPRGEKVKFSAGSVKETIPFTPAQVGKILDHVEKTDNEIIDRWLPLLAAYTGARREELGQLLGVVAEVVFET
;
A
#
# COMPACT_ATOMS: atom_id res chain seq x y z
N MET A 1 31.04 -6.46 65.83
CA MET A 1 29.83 -5.72 65.42
C MET A 1 29.33 -6.29 64.11
N SER A 2 28.04 -6.61 64.00
CA SER A 2 27.46 -7.08 62.74
C SER A 2 27.44 -5.96 61.71
N LEU A 3 27.89 -6.23 60.48
CA LEU A 3 27.78 -5.28 59.38
C LEU A 3 26.29 -5.00 59.08
N PRO A 4 25.92 -3.75 58.75
CA PRO A 4 24.54 -3.40 58.39
C PRO A 4 24.10 -4.11 57.10
N THR A 5 22.81 -4.39 56.97
CA THR A 5 22.27 -5.10 55.79
C THR A 5 22.23 -4.19 54.56
N VAL A 6 22.60 -4.72 53.39
CA VAL A 6 22.57 -4.00 52.10
C VAL A 6 21.72 -4.82 51.11
N SER A 7 20.67 -4.20 50.56
CA SER A 7 19.76 -4.87 49.61
C SER A 7 20.50 -5.33 48.35
N GLY A 8 20.38 -6.61 47.99
CA GLY A 8 21.12 -7.20 46.85
C GLY A 8 22.55 -7.64 47.18
N ALA A 9 22.96 -7.56 48.46
CA ALA A 9 24.19 -8.14 48.97
C ALA A 9 23.92 -9.04 50.18
N GLN A 10 24.79 -10.02 50.40
CA GLN A 10 24.79 -10.90 51.56
C GLN A 10 26.14 -10.76 52.28
N ILE A 11 26.10 -10.73 53.61
CA ILE A 11 27.32 -10.68 54.42
C ILE A 11 27.90 -12.11 54.51
N ARG A 12 29.20 -12.26 54.23
CA ARG A 12 29.95 -13.49 54.53
C ARG A 12 31.25 -13.12 55.21
N GLY A 13 31.41 -13.55 56.46
CA GLY A 13 32.54 -13.15 57.30
C GLY A 13 32.55 -11.64 57.52
N SER A 14 33.63 -10.98 57.11
CA SER A 14 33.86 -9.54 57.28
C SER A 14 33.59 -8.70 56.03
N THR A 15 33.08 -9.28 54.94
CA THR A 15 32.87 -8.56 53.67
C THR A 15 31.49 -8.80 53.07
N TYR A 16 31.03 -7.85 52.26
CA TYR A 16 29.82 -8.00 51.46
C TYR A 16 30.08 -8.83 50.20
N HIS A 17 29.10 -9.66 49.86
CA HIS A 17 29.05 -10.43 48.62
C HIS A 17 27.78 -10.04 47.85
N LEU A 18 27.90 -9.89 46.53
CA LEU A 18 26.79 -9.70 45.64
C LEU A 18 25.85 -10.91 45.73
N ASN A 19 24.55 -10.65 45.87
CA ASN A 19 23.50 -11.66 45.82
C ASN A 19 22.29 -11.07 45.11
N LEU A 20 22.41 -10.93 43.79
CA LEU A 20 21.44 -10.20 42.97
C LEU A 20 20.74 -11.15 41.99
N PRO A 21 19.39 -11.24 41.99
CA PRO A 21 18.66 -12.06 41.04
C PRO A 21 18.81 -11.50 39.62
N ILE A 22 19.06 -12.38 38.66
CA ILE A 22 19.17 -12.06 37.24
C ILE A 22 17.76 -12.13 36.64
N PRO A 23 17.25 -11.05 36.03
CA PRO A 23 15.94 -11.05 35.37
C PRO A 23 15.83 -12.15 34.31
N LYS A 24 14.69 -12.87 34.27
CA LYS A 24 14.47 -14.04 33.40
C LYS A 24 14.80 -13.78 31.92
N VAL A 25 14.48 -12.57 31.44
CA VAL A 25 14.69 -12.14 30.05
C VAL A 25 16.17 -12.18 29.63
N ILE A 26 17.11 -12.00 30.56
CA ILE A 26 18.55 -11.91 30.27
C ILE A 26 19.35 -13.10 30.84
N GLN A 27 18.70 -14.10 31.43
CA GLN A 27 19.40 -15.24 32.03
C GLN A 27 20.26 -16.03 31.04
N SER A 28 19.87 -16.06 29.75
CA SER A 28 20.64 -16.68 28.68
C SER A 28 22.03 -16.04 28.47
N LEU A 29 22.19 -14.75 28.79
CA LEU A 29 23.47 -14.03 28.71
C LEU A 29 24.45 -14.43 29.82
N TYR A 30 23.97 -15.12 30.87
CA TYR A 30 24.74 -15.51 32.05
C TYR A 30 24.76 -17.02 32.30
N PRO A 31 25.32 -17.84 31.37
CA PRO A 31 25.28 -19.31 31.45
C PRO A 31 26.00 -19.88 32.68
N LYS A 32 26.94 -19.12 33.27
CA LYS A 32 27.67 -19.49 34.49
C LYS A 32 26.80 -19.40 35.76
N HIS A 33 25.66 -18.72 35.70
CA HIS A 33 24.76 -18.49 36.84
C HIS A 33 23.44 -19.27 36.70
N LYS A 34 23.53 -20.61 36.62
CA LYS A 34 22.37 -21.52 36.40
C LYS A 34 21.23 -21.36 37.42
N SER A 35 21.51 -20.86 38.63
CA SER A 35 20.50 -20.58 39.64
C SER A 35 19.71 -19.29 39.42
N GLY A 36 20.00 -18.53 38.35
CA GLY A 36 19.36 -17.23 38.07
C GLY A 36 19.73 -16.13 39.06
N VAL A 37 20.83 -16.31 39.82
CA VAL A 37 21.32 -15.34 40.81
C VAL A 37 22.81 -15.12 40.59
N MET A 38 23.19 -13.85 40.45
CA MET A 38 24.59 -13.46 40.35
C MET A 38 25.19 -13.36 41.75
N ARG A 39 26.22 -14.19 41.98
CA ARG A 39 26.95 -14.26 43.24
C ARG A 39 28.42 -13.94 43.01
N GLY A 40 29.00 -13.09 43.85
CA GLY A 40 30.40 -12.68 43.76
C GLY A 40 30.84 -11.91 45.01
N SER A 41 32.13 -11.87 45.31
CA SER A 41 32.62 -11.02 46.41
C SER A 41 32.66 -9.55 45.97
N LEU A 42 32.13 -8.65 46.79
CA LEU A 42 32.28 -7.21 46.58
C LEU A 42 33.60 -6.68 47.15
N ARG A 43 34.38 -7.51 47.88
CA ARG A 43 35.68 -7.17 48.48
C ARG A 43 35.68 -5.86 49.30
N THR A 44 34.54 -5.53 49.90
CA THR A 44 34.39 -4.35 50.75
C THR A 44 33.62 -4.71 52.01
N SER A 45 33.95 -4.05 53.11
CA SER A 45 33.23 -4.04 54.37
C SER A 45 32.46 -2.73 54.59
N ASP A 46 32.61 -1.75 53.69
CA ASP A 46 31.87 -0.49 53.73
C ASP A 46 30.46 -0.67 53.12
N PRO A 47 29.38 -0.46 53.88
CA PRO A 47 28.02 -0.55 53.38
C PRO A 47 27.72 0.43 52.23
N LYS A 48 28.29 1.64 52.22
CA LYS A 48 28.04 2.62 51.14
C LYS A 48 28.66 2.16 49.83
N GLU A 49 29.89 1.68 49.89
CA GLU A 49 30.59 1.13 48.73
C GLU A 49 29.90 -0.14 48.21
N ALA A 50 29.45 -1.03 49.11
CA ALA A 50 28.67 -2.21 48.74
C ALA A 50 27.36 -1.83 48.03
N GLN A 51 26.66 -0.81 48.52
CA GLN A 51 25.43 -0.31 47.91
C GLN A 51 25.68 0.29 46.51
N SER A 52 26.77 1.04 46.31
CA SER A 52 27.15 1.57 44.99
C SER A 52 27.39 0.46 43.98
N ARG A 53 28.21 -0.54 44.34
CA ARG A 53 28.54 -1.67 43.45
C ARG A 53 27.32 -2.52 43.10
N VAL A 54 26.40 -2.72 44.05
CA VAL A 54 25.11 -3.39 43.76
C VAL A 54 24.26 -2.53 42.81
N GLY A 55 24.23 -1.22 43.00
CA GLY A 55 23.53 -0.27 42.13
C GLY A 55 24.05 -0.28 40.69
N GLU A 56 25.37 -0.28 40.51
CA GLU A 56 26.00 -0.40 39.20
C GLU A 56 25.61 -1.70 38.49
N GLN A 57 25.62 -2.83 39.23
CA GLN A 57 25.24 -4.12 38.65
C GLN A 57 23.75 -4.18 38.28
N ARG A 58 22.87 -3.60 39.10
CA ARG A 58 21.44 -3.44 38.76
C ARG A 58 21.27 -2.59 37.50
N ALA A 59 21.99 -1.47 37.37
CA ALA A 59 21.92 -0.63 36.19
C ALA A 59 22.41 -1.34 34.91
N ILE A 60 23.33 -2.31 35.03
CA ILE A 60 23.72 -3.17 33.91
C ILE A 60 22.57 -4.12 33.54
N PHE A 61 21.95 -4.79 34.52
CA PHE A 61 20.79 -5.65 34.28
C PHE A 61 19.62 -4.89 33.66
N ASP A 62 19.29 -3.70 34.17
CA ASP A 62 18.22 -2.87 33.64
C ASP A 62 18.47 -2.46 32.19
N ARG A 63 19.72 -2.13 31.84
CA ARG A 63 20.11 -1.84 30.45
C ARG A 63 19.92 -3.07 29.55
N GLN A 64 20.40 -4.23 29.97
CA GLN A 64 20.29 -5.47 29.20
C GLN A 64 18.84 -5.94 29.06
N VAL A 65 18.00 -5.78 30.09
CA VAL A 65 16.57 -6.09 30.02
C VAL A 65 15.87 -5.20 29.01
N LYS A 66 16.13 -3.88 29.06
CA LYS A 66 15.56 -2.93 28.07
C LYS A 66 15.98 -3.28 26.64
N GLU A 67 17.22 -3.69 26.44
CA GLU A 67 17.73 -4.09 25.13
C GLU A 67 17.09 -5.39 24.62
N ALA A 68 16.98 -6.41 25.47
CA ALA A 68 16.33 -7.67 25.13
C ALA A 68 14.82 -7.50 24.87
N GLN A 69 14.14 -6.65 25.64
CA GLN A 69 12.74 -6.29 25.39
C GLN A 69 12.58 -5.57 24.05
N ARG A 70 13.47 -4.60 23.75
CA ARG A 70 13.47 -3.90 22.47
C ARG A 70 13.67 -4.85 21.28
N LEU A 71 14.54 -5.86 21.40
CA LEU A 71 14.75 -6.89 20.39
C LEU A 71 13.52 -7.79 20.20
N ALA A 72 12.91 -8.25 21.29
CA ALA A 72 11.72 -9.09 21.25
C ALA A 72 10.50 -8.36 20.68
N ASP A 73 10.29 -7.09 21.06
CA ASP A 73 9.22 -6.27 20.51
C ASP A 73 9.47 -5.96 19.03
N ARG A 74 10.73 -5.75 18.63
CA ARG A 74 11.12 -5.61 17.22
C ARG A 74 10.79 -6.86 16.40
N GLU A 75 11.16 -8.05 16.87
CA GLU A 75 10.85 -9.29 16.15
C GLU A 75 9.34 -9.53 16.04
N ARG A 76 8.59 -9.24 17.11
CA ARG A 76 7.12 -9.32 17.09
C ARG A 76 6.52 -8.40 16.01
N ILE A 77 6.99 -7.15 15.93
CA ILE A 77 6.45 -6.18 14.96
C ILE A 77 6.92 -6.51 13.52
N LEU A 78 8.15 -6.96 13.32
CA LEU A 78 8.61 -7.45 12.01
C LEU A 78 7.78 -8.66 11.54
N GLY A 79 7.33 -9.50 12.47
CA GLY A 79 6.41 -10.60 12.21
C GLY A 79 5.04 -10.15 11.68
N THR A 80 4.56 -8.97 12.08
CA THR A 80 3.27 -8.42 11.66
C THR A 80 3.31 -7.57 10.39
N LEU A 81 4.50 -7.17 9.93
CA LEU A 81 4.70 -6.36 8.73
C LEU A 81 4.45 -7.18 7.45
N GLY A 82 3.81 -6.55 6.46
CA GLY A 82 3.60 -7.12 5.13
C GLY A 82 4.91 -7.30 4.33
N GLN A 83 4.86 -8.10 3.26
CA GLN A 83 6.07 -8.42 2.47
C GLN A 83 6.72 -7.16 1.87
N GLU A 84 5.92 -6.24 1.31
CA GLU A 84 6.44 -5.01 0.72
C GLU A 84 7.17 -4.11 1.73
N ASP A 85 6.70 -4.07 2.99
CA ASP A 85 7.33 -3.27 4.04
C ASP A 85 8.61 -3.92 4.57
N ARG A 86 8.68 -5.26 4.56
CA ARG A 86 9.91 -6.00 4.86
C ARG A 86 10.97 -5.76 3.77
N ASP A 87 10.56 -5.76 2.51
CA ASP A 87 11.45 -5.48 1.38
C ASP A 87 11.98 -4.04 1.45
N LEU A 88 11.11 -3.07 1.76
CA LEU A 88 11.53 -1.69 2.05
C LEU A 88 12.58 -1.69 3.16
N LEU A 89 12.29 -2.28 4.33
CA LEU A 89 13.22 -2.29 5.47
C LEU A 89 14.56 -2.94 5.14
N ALA A 90 14.58 -3.96 4.27
CA ALA A 90 15.81 -4.58 3.80
C ALA A 90 16.63 -3.60 2.93
N GLU A 91 15.98 -2.89 2.01
CA GLU A 91 16.61 -1.90 1.11
C GLU A 91 17.28 -0.74 1.87
N ILE A 92 16.60 -0.19 2.89
CA ILE A 92 17.15 0.90 3.72
C ILE A 92 18.18 0.45 4.77
N GLY A 93 18.42 -0.86 4.90
CA GLY A 93 19.38 -1.41 5.88
C GLY A 93 18.82 -1.50 7.31
N GLY A 94 17.50 -1.59 7.44
CA GLY A 94 16.80 -1.92 8.68
C GLY A 94 16.01 -0.77 9.34
N PRO A 95 15.21 -1.09 10.37
CA PRO A 95 14.28 -0.16 11.02
C PRO A 95 14.96 0.96 11.82
N GLU A 96 16.27 0.88 12.01
CA GLU A 96 17.04 1.92 12.70
C GLU A 96 17.30 3.12 11.80
N ARG A 97 17.44 2.89 10.49
CA ARG A 97 17.68 3.95 9.50
C ARG A 97 16.41 4.63 9.00
N LEU A 98 15.24 4.06 9.28
CA LEU A 98 13.96 4.53 8.77
C LEU A 98 13.69 6.01 9.08
N LEU A 99 13.98 6.46 10.31
CA LEU A 99 13.80 7.86 10.71
C LEU A 99 14.77 8.81 10.00
N ASP A 100 16.00 8.35 9.76
CA ASP A 100 17.00 9.13 9.03
C ASP A 100 16.65 9.20 7.54
N THR A 101 16.17 8.11 6.95
CA THR A 101 15.62 8.11 5.58
C THR A 101 14.45 9.08 5.46
N ILE A 102 13.52 9.11 6.43
CA ILE A 102 12.42 10.08 6.43
C ILE A 102 12.96 11.52 6.46
N ARG A 103 14.02 11.80 7.23
CA ARG A 103 14.64 13.13 7.28
C ARG A 103 15.29 13.50 5.95
N GLU A 104 16.02 12.59 5.31
CA GLU A 104 16.67 12.84 4.02
C GLU A 104 15.64 13.05 2.91
N LEU A 105 14.61 12.19 2.81
CA LEU A 105 13.53 12.36 1.82
C LEU A 105 12.81 13.70 1.99
N ARG A 106 12.61 14.17 3.22
CA ARG A 106 12.03 15.49 3.51
C ARG A 106 12.93 16.64 3.13
N LYS A 107 14.24 16.50 3.37
CA LYS A 107 15.23 17.49 3.00
C LYS A 107 15.30 17.64 1.48
N GLU A 108 15.31 16.52 0.75
CA GLU A 108 15.25 16.49 -0.70
C GLU A 108 13.93 17.09 -1.22
N ALA A 109 12.79 16.76 -0.60
CA ALA A 109 11.49 17.31 -0.95
C ALA A 109 11.43 18.83 -0.73
N ALA A 110 11.93 19.30 0.42
CA ALA A 110 11.99 20.73 0.73
C ALA A 110 12.93 21.49 -0.23
N LEU A 111 14.06 20.90 -0.59
CA LEU A 111 14.99 21.49 -1.55
C LEU A 111 14.39 21.55 -2.96
N THR A 112 13.69 20.49 -3.37
CA THR A 112 12.94 20.46 -4.63
C THR A 112 11.87 21.55 -4.65
N LEU A 113 11.07 21.64 -3.59
CA LEU A 113 10.02 22.66 -3.44
C LEU A 113 10.59 24.09 -3.49
N ALA A 114 11.72 24.34 -2.82
CA ALA A 114 12.38 25.64 -2.83
C ALA A 114 13.02 25.99 -4.19
N GLY A 115 13.49 24.98 -4.94
CA GLY A 115 14.07 25.16 -6.27
C GLY A 115 13.04 25.40 -7.36
N MET A 116 11.80 24.93 -7.18
CA MET A 116 10.70 25.15 -8.13
C MET A 116 10.42 26.64 -8.31
N GLY A 117 10.48 27.13 -9.55
CA GLY A 117 10.21 28.53 -9.89
C GLY A 117 11.37 29.49 -9.58
N SER A 118 12.51 29.00 -9.07
CA SER A 118 13.71 29.82 -8.83
C SER A 118 14.39 30.30 -10.12
N GLY A 119 14.10 29.65 -11.26
CA GLY A 119 14.74 29.95 -12.55
C GLY A 119 16.25 29.64 -12.56
N ALA A 120 16.76 28.86 -11.61
CA ALA A 120 18.19 28.59 -11.47
C ALA A 120 18.79 27.85 -12.67
N ALA A 121 18.04 26.95 -13.31
CA ALA A 121 18.48 26.26 -14.54
C ALA A 121 18.30 27.14 -15.80
N LEU A 122 17.30 28.03 -15.79
CA LEU A 122 17.14 29.08 -16.80
C LEU A 122 18.25 30.15 -16.74
N ALA A 123 18.88 30.38 -15.58
CA ALA A 123 19.92 31.39 -15.37
C ALA A 123 21.15 31.21 -16.27
N THR A 124 21.44 29.99 -16.69
CA THR A 124 22.53 29.66 -17.61
C THR A 124 22.19 29.83 -19.09
N GLU A 125 20.90 29.95 -19.45
CA GLU A 125 20.43 29.99 -20.85
C GLU A 125 19.84 31.36 -21.28
N ILE A 126 19.95 32.38 -20.41
CA ILE A 126 19.29 33.69 -20.59
C ILE A 126 19.84 34.49 -21.80
N GLU A 127 21.04 34.20 -22.29
CA GLU A 127 21.70 35.07 -23.28
C GLU A 127 21.22 34.94 -24.74
N SER A 128 20.32 34.02 -25.12
CA SER A 128 19.90 33.94 -26.54
C SER A 128 18.53 33.36 -26.87
N LEU A 129 17.72 32.94 -25.89
CA LEU A 129 16.45 32.27 -26.18
C LEU A 129 15.26 33.23 -26.28
N PRO A 130 14.35 33.03 -27.26
CA PRO A 130 13.15 33.85 -27.39
C PRO A 130 12.17 33.63 -26.22
N PRO A 131 11.32 34.62 -25.86
CA PRO A 131 10.47 34.59 -24.66
C PRO A 131 9.51 33.39 -24.56
N HIS A 132 9.07 32.83 -25.69
CA HIS A 132 8.20 31.67 -25.70
C HIS A 132 8.95 30.38 -25.29
N ALA A 133 10.22 30.25 -25.69
CA ALA A 133 11.07 29.11 -25.35
C ALA A 133 11.39 29.10 -23.85
N LEU A 134 11.69 30.27 -23.28
CA LEU A 134 11.87 30.44 -21.83
C LEU A 134 10.62 30.04 -21.04
N ARG A 135 9.41 30.39 -21.51
CA ARG A 135 8.15 29.96 -20.88
C ARG A 135 7.96 28.45 -20.93
N THR A 136 8.25 27.82 -22.07
CA THR A 136 8.12 26.36 -22.19
C THR A 136 9.11 25.61 -21.32
N LEU A 137 10.34 26.12 -21.17
CA LEU A 137 11.34 25.55 -20.28
C LEU A 137 10.94 25.72 -18.81
N ALA A 138 10.50 26.92 -18.41
CA ALA A 138 9.99 27.18 -17.06
C ALA A 138 8.82 26.25 -16.68
N GLN A 139 7.86 26.06 -17.59
CA GLN A 139 6.75 25.14 -17.38
C GLN A 139 7.22 23.68 -17.24
N ARG A 140 8.24 23.29 -17.99
CA ARG A 140 8.81 21.94 -17.92
C ARG A 140 9.56 21.71 -16.62
N GLU A 141 10.41 22.65 -16.21
CA GLU A 141 11.10 22.61 -14.91
C GLU A 141 10.10 22.53 -13.76
N GLU A 142 9.03 23.32 -13.82
CA GLU A 142 7.98 23.29 -12.80
C GLU A 142 7.25 21.94 -12.77
N GLN A 143 6.92 21.37 -13.93
CA GLN A 143 6.30 20.04 -14.02
C GLN A 143 7.22 18.93 -13.50
N GLU A 144 8.51 18.97 -13.85
CA GLU A 144 9.52 18.02 -13.40
C GLU A 144 9.74 18.13 -11.89
N GLY A 145 9.84 19.35 -11.35
CA GLY A 145 9.91 19.62 -9.92
C GLY A 145 8.67 19.15 -9.16
N GLN A 146 7.47 19.42 -9.69
CA GLN A 146 6.22 18.90 -9.11
C GLN A 146 6.17 17.37 -9.11
N ALA A 147 6.64 16.72 -10.18
CA ALA A 147 6.69 15.26 -10.27
C ALA A 147 7.67 14.67 -9.25
N ALA A 148 8.88 15.25 -9.14
CA ALA A 148 9.88 14.84 -8.15
C ALA A 148 9.37 15.00 -6.71
N LEU A 149 8.75 16.14 -6.39
CA LEU A 149 8.16 16.41 -5.09
C LEU A 149 7.08 15.38 -4.72
N ARG A 150 6.25 14.97 -5.68
CA ARG A 150 5.22 13.94 -5.47
C ARG A 150 5.82 12.58 -5.17
N THR A 151 6.91 12.20 -5.84
CA THR A 151 7.61 10.93 -5.57
C THR A 151 8.21 10.93 -4.17
N LEU A 152 8.96 11.98 -3.83
CA LEU A 152 9.62 12.11 -2.52
C LEU A 152 8.60 12.12 -1.36
N THR A 153 7.49 12.84 -1.50
CA THR A 153 6.45 12.87 -0.48
C THR A 153 5.70 11.54 -0.36
N ALA A 154 5.56 10.77 -1.44
CA ALA A 154 4.98 9.43 -1.41
C ALA A 154 5.86 8.43 -0.68
N GLU A 155 7.16 8.42 -0.97
CA GLU A 155 8.14 7.60 -0.27
C GLU A 155 8.20 7.97 1.21
N THR A 156 8.19 9.26 1.52
CA THR A 156 8.13 9.77 2.90
C THR A 156 6.90 9.23 3.63
N ARG A 157 5.71 9.24 3.01
CA ARG A 157 4.49 8.68 3.63
C ARG A 157 4.60 7.17 3.85
N ARG A 158 5.10 6.42 2.87
CA ARG A 158 5.31 4.97 3.00
C ARG A 158 6.22 4.67 4.20
N SER A 159 7.36 5.35 4.29
CA SER A 159 8.30 5.19 5.41
C SER A 159 7.69 5.63 6.75
N LYS A 160 6.87 6.69 6.78
CA LYS A 160 6.12 7.10 7.99
C LYS A 160 5.13 6.03 8.45
N GLY A 161 4.41 5.40 7.52
CA GLY A 161 3.49 4.30 7.82
C GLY A 161 4.20 3.16 8.52
N VAL A 162 5.31 2.70 7.96
CA VAL A 162 6.16 1.65 8.55
C VAL A 162 6.72 2.09 9.91
N SER A 163 7.14 3.36 10.06
CA SER A 163 7.67 3.88 11.32
C SER A 163 6.63 3.84 12.44
N ARG A 164 5.39 4.24 12.14
CA ARG A 164 4.28 4.22 13.10
C ARG A 164 3.90 2.79 13.50
N GLN A 165 3.88 1.86 12.56
CA GLN A 165 3.66 0.44 12.88
C GLN A 165 4.76 -0.12 13.80
N LEU A 166 6.00 0.36 13.63
CA LEU A 166 7.14 0.08 14.53
C LEU A 166 7.10 0.84 15.87
N GLY A 167 6.02 1.60 16.15
CA GLY A 167 5.88 2.39 17.37
C GLY A 167 6.83 3.58 17.47
N LYS A 168 7.50 3.96 16.36
CA LYS A 168 8.37 5.13 16.28
C LYS A 168 7.62 6.29 15.64
N GLU A 169 7.40 7.37 16.38
CA GLU A 169 6.78 8.57 15.81
C GLU A 169 7.79 9.29 14.90
N PRO A 170 7.47 9.48 13.61
CA PRO A 170 8.34 10.23 12.71
C PRO A 170 8.44 11.71 13.13
N PRO A 171 9.56 12.40 12.86
CA PRO A 171 9.70 13.82 13.19
C PRO A 171 8.63 14.68 12.49
N ALA A 172 8.46 15.93 12.91
CA ALA A 172 7.59 16.87 12.19
C ALA A 172 8.16 17.22 10.80
N PRO A 173 7.32 17.45 9.78
CA PRO A 173 7.78 17.93 8.48
C PRO A 173 8.36 19.36 8.57
N PRO A 174 9.28 19.75 7.68
CA PRO A 174 9.73 21.13 7.54
C PRO A 174 8.56 22.08 7.23
N SER A 175 8.67 23.33 7.66
CA SER A 175 7.66 24.36 7.37
C SER A 175 7.42 24.49 5.86
N GLY A 176 6.16 24.50 5.44
CA GLY A 176 5.74 24.60 4.03
C GLY A 176 5.71 23.28 3.26
N LEU A 177 6.24 22.18 3.79
CA LEU A 177 6.14 20.85 3.18
C LEU A 177 4.90 20.10 3.69
N ASP A 178 3.87 19.99 2.85
CA ASP A 178 2.66 19.26 3.18
C ASP A 178 2.62 17.87 2.52
N GLU A 179 2.98 16.87 3.32
CA GLU A 179 3.08 15.45 2.97
C GLU A 179 1.73 14.71 2.97
N GLY A 180 0.69 15.25 3.60
CA GLY A 180 -0.56 14.53 3.91
C GLY A 180 -0.40 13.30 4.82
N THR A 181 -1.53 12.74 5.27
CA THR A 181 -1.60 11.69 6.30
C THR A 181 -1.70 10.28 5.72
N VAL A 182 -2.54 10.06 4.70
CA VAL A 182 -2.82 8.75 4.09
C VAL A 182 -2.77 8.84 2.56
N GLY A 183 -2.03 7.91 1.95
CA GLY A 183 -1.92 7.75 0.50
C GLY A 183 -3.03 6.87 -0.10
N ILE A 184 -3.19 6.91 -1.42
CA ILE A 184 -4.29 6.16 -2.08
C ILE A 184 -4.10 4.64 -2.01
N ARG A 185 -2.84 4.15 -1.97
CA ARG A 185 -2.53 2.72 -1.92
C ARG A 185 -3.05 2.09 -0.62
N GLU A 186 -2.67 2.68 0.50
CA GLU A 186 -3.12 2.25 1.83
C GLU A 186 -4.65 2.33 1.95
N LEU A 187 -5.26 3.40 1.41
CA LEU A 187 -6.72 3.50 1.37
C LEU A 187 -7.36 2.36 0.59
N ALA A 188 -6.80 2.03 -0.58
CA ALA A 188 -7.34 1.00 -1.46
C ALA A 188 -7.22 -0.42 -0.86
N GLU A 189 -6.11 -0.71 -0.19
CA GLU A 189 -5.94 -1.98 0.52
C GLU A 189 -6.99 -2.13 1.62
N LYS A 190 -7.09 -1.15 2.52
CA LYS A 190 -8.10 -1.12 3.59
C LYS A 190 -9.53 -1.22 3.03
N PHE A 191 -9.82 -0.51 1.93
CA PHE A 191 -11.10 -0.58 1.25
C PHE A 191 -11.40 -1.99 0.72
N THR A 192 -10.45 -2.63 0.03
CA THR A 192 -10.67 -3.97 -0.54
C THR A 192 -10.83 -5.05 0.53
N GLU A 193 -10.10 -4.92 1.64
CA GLU A 193 -10.19 -5.83 2.78
C GLU A 193 -11.51 -5.64 3.52
N ALA A 194 -11.88 -4.40 3.84
CA ALA A 194 -13.13 -4.09 4.55
C ALA A 194 -14.38 -4.54 3.78
N ASN A 195 -14.33 -4.56 2.44
CA ASN A 195 -15.44 -5.03 1.60
C ASN A 195 -15.36 -6.52 1.22
N GLY A 196 -14.35 -7.26 1.69
CA GLY A 196 -14.20 -8.69 1.39
C GLY A 196 -14.09 -9.00 -0.11
N TYR A 197 -13.42 -8.15 -0.89
CA TYR A 197 -13.35 -8.30 -2.34
C TYR A 197 -12.62 -9.58 -2.75
N THR A 198 -13.10 -10.23 -3.81
CA THR A 198 -12.38 -11.32 -4.48
C THR A 198 -11.06 -10.81 -5.06
N VAL A 199 -10.11 -11.72 -5.33
CA VAL A 199 -8.80 -11.39 -5.91
C VAL A 199 -8.95 -10.56 -7.19
N GLN A 200 -9.84 -10.97 -8.10
CA GLN A 200 -10.08 -10.26 -9.36
C GLN A 200 -10.62 -8.84 -9.15
N ASN A 201 -11.53 -8.64 -8.20
CA ASN A 201 -12.08 -7.32 -7.90
C ASN A 201 -11.03 -6.43 -7.25
N LYS A 202 -10.23 -6.98 -6.32
CA LYS A 202 -9.09 -6.30 -5.71
C LYS A 202 -8.09 -5.84 -6.77
N GLU A 203 -7.69 -6.72 -7.69
CA GLU A 203 -6.79 -6.37 -8.80
C GLU A 203 -7.36 -5.24 -9.67
N SER A 204 -8.67 -5.22 -9.92
CA SER A 204 -9.29 -4.17 -10.72
C SER A 204 -9.24 -2.79 -10.04
N VAL A 205 -9.47 -2.75 -8.73
CA VAL A 205 -9.32 -1.52 -7.92
C VAL A 205 -7.86 -1.08 -7.88
N LEU A 206 -6.93 -2.00 -7.56
CA LEU A 206 -5.51 -1.70 -7.50
C LEU A 206 -4.94 -1.25 -8.85
N HIS A 207 -5.44 -1.80 -9.97
CA HIS A 207 -5.07 -1.34 -11.29
C HIS A 207 -5.50 0.12 -11.52
N THR A 208 -6.71 0.47 -11.09
CA THR A 208 -7.22 1.85 -11.19
C THR A 208 -6.38 2.80 -10.36
N VAL A 209 -6.06 2.41 -9.13
CA VAL A 209 -5.21 3.17 -8.20
C VAL A 209 -3.81 3.37 -8.80
N ARG A 210 -3.23 2.33 -9.40
CA ARG A 210 -1.95 2.44 -10.11
C ARG A 210 -2.02 3.49 -11.22
N ARG A 211 -3.06 3.46 -12.08
CA ARG A 211 -3.22 4.45 -13.17
C ARG A 211 -3.43 5.86 -12.64
N TRP A 212 -4.16 6.01 -11.53
CA TRP A 212 -4.32 7.28 -10.84
C TRP A 212 -2.98 7.84 -10.39
N ILE A 213 -2.17 7.02 -9.71
CA ILE A 213 -0.82 7.40 -9.25
C ILE A 213 0.10 7.74 -10.42
N GLU A 214 0.04 6.99 -11.52
CA GLU A 214 0.84 7.30 -12.71
C GLU A 214 0.50 8.66 -13.33
N LEU A 215 -0.75 9.13 -13.20
CA LEU A 215 -1.17 10.44 -13.73
C LEU A 215 -0.92 11.58 -12.74
N HIS A 216 -1.29 11.36 -11.49
CA HIS A 216 -1.38 12.41 -10.48
C HIS A 216 -0.25 12.36 -9.47
N GLY A 217 0.53 11.29 -9.43
CA GLY A 217 1.32 10.92 -8.26
C GLY A 217 0.43 10.33 -7.17
N ASP A 218 1.05 9.84 -6.11
CA ASP A 218 0.33 9.46 -4.90
C ASP A 218 -0.06 10.76 -4.19
N ILE A 219 -1.21 11.34 -4.55
CA ILE A 219 -1.74 12.54 -3.89
C ILE A 219 -2.47 12.09 -2.61
N PRO A 220 -2.24 12.73 -1.44
CA PRO A 220 -2.99 12.40 -0.23
C PRO A 220 -4.50 12.50 -0.44
N VAL A 221 -5.24 11.63 0.23
CA VAL A 221 -6.71 11.53 0.07
C VAL A 221 -7.40 12.87 0.40
N GLU A 222 -6.90 13.59 1.40
CA GLU A 222 -7.38 14.92 1.82
C GLU A 222 -7.27 15.99 0.73
N LYS A 223 -6.33 15.84 -0.21
CA LYS A 223 -6.09 16.81 -1.28
C LYS A 223 -6.83 16.45 -2.57
N TRP A 224 -7.68 15.43 -2.55
CA TRP A 224 -8.44 15.07 -3.74
C TRP A 224 -9.46 16.14 -4.09
N THR A 225 -9.45 16.56 -5.36
CA THR A 225 -10.39 17.53 -5.89
C THR A 225 -11.09 16.93 -7.11
N ARG A 226 -12.27 17.46 -7.43
CA ARG A 226 -13.01 17.07 -8.64
C ARG A 226 -12.18 17.22 -9.92
N ALA A 227 -11.28 18.21 -9.96
CA ALA A 227 -10.38 18.44 -11.09
C ALA A 227 -9.43 17.27 -11.36
N HIS A 228 -8.99 16.56 -10.31
CA HIS A 228 -8.19 15.35 -10.49
C HIS A 228 -8.99 14.27 -11.23
N LEU A 229 -10.23 14.00 -10.78
CA LEU A 229 -11.08 13.00 -11.43
C LEU A 229 -11.46 13.39 -12.86
N ASP A 230 -11.72 14.67 -13.12
CA ASP A 230 -11.96 15.19 -14.47
C ASP A 230 -10.77 15.00 -15.40
N LYS A 231 -9.55 15.27 -14.91
CA LYS A 231 -8.34 15.07 -15.70
C LYS A 231 -8.07 13.58 -15.94
N PHE A 232 -8.34 12.74 -14.95
CA PHE A 232 -8.21 11.30 -15.09
C PHE A 232 -9.17 10.74 -16.14
N ASP A 233 -10.45 11.10 -16.07
CA ASP A 233 -11.45 10.67 -17.07
C ASP A 233 -11.11 11.17 -18.48
N GLU A 234 -10.64 12.42 -18.61
CA GLU A 234 -10.13 12.97 -19.88
C GLU A 234 -9.02 12.10 -20.47
N VAL A 235 -8.01 11.76 -19.68
CA VAL A 235 -6.88 10.95 -20.13
C VAL A 235 -7.34 9.55 -20.54
N LEU A 236 -8.29 8.97 -19.79
CA LEU A 236 -8.85 7.65 -20.08
C LEU A 236 -9.67 7.60 -21.38
N THR A 237 -10.13 8.72 -21.93
CA THR A 237 -10.76 8.74 -23.27
C THR A 237 -9.83 8.26 -24.38
N LYS A 238 -8.52 8.40 -24.18
CA LYS A 238 -7.47 8.01 -25.14
C LYS A 238 -6.82 6.67 -24.78
N PHE A 239 -7.32 5.98 -23.76
CA PHE A 239 -6.71 4.75 -23.27
C PHE A 239 -7.02 3.57 -24.21
N PRO A 240 -6.01 2.85 -24.72
CA PRO A 240 -6.22 1.78 -25.68
C PRO A 240 -6.85 0.54 -25.02
N ALA A 241 -7.80 -0.07 -25.73
CA ALA A 241 -8.38 -1.37 -25.43
C ALA A 241 -7.44 -2.47 -25.93
N SER A 242 -6.36 -2.74 -25.19
CA SER A 242 -5.43 -3.83 -25.52
C SER A 242 -5.13 -4.72 -24.33
N THR A 243 -5.11 -6.02 -24.58
CA THR A 243 -4.68 -7.03 -23.62
C THR A 243 -3.20 -7.38 -23.78
N ALA A 244 -2.44 -6.75 -24.69
CA ALA A 244 -1.02 -7.08 -24.86
C ALA A 244 -0.22 -6.80 -23.58
N ALA A 245 0.55 -7.80 -23.12
CA ALA A 245 1.37 -7.67 -21.91
C ALA A 245 2.40 -6.54 -22.01
N SER A 246 2.96 -6.33 -23.21
CA SER A 246 3.92 -5.26 -23.52
C SER A 246 3.35 -3.85 -23.41
N LEU A 247 2.03 -3.69 -23.44
CA LEU A 247 1.35 -2.42 -23.18
C LEU A 247 0.98 -2.30 -21.71
N ARG A 248 0.49 -3.36 -21.06
CA ARG A 248 0.00 -3.30 -19.68
C ARG A 248 1.07 -2.85 -18.67
N SER A 249 2.33 -3.23 -18.88
CA SER A 249 3.44 -2.91 -17.98
C SER A 249 3.90 -1.45 -18.07
N LEU A 250 3.59 -0.74 -19.15
CA LEU A 250 4.03 0.64 -19.35
C LEU A 250 3.24 1.63 -18.48
N PRO A 251 3.83 2.81 -18.16
CA PRO A 251 3.10 3.92 -17.54
C PRO A 251 1.97 4.46 -18.43
N LEU A 252 0.88 4.94 -17.81
CA LEU A 252 -0.35 5.40 -18.46
C LEU A 252 -0.12 6.27 -19.71
N LEU A 253 0.68 7.33 -19.60
CA LEU A 253 0.91 8.25 -20.73
C LEU A 253 1.71 7.59 -21.86
N LYS A 254 2.66 6.70 -21.54
CA LYS A 254 3.42 5.94 -22.54
C LYS A 254 2.53 4.91 -23.26
N ILE A 255 1.58 4.30 -22.55
CA ILE A 255 0.56 3.42 -23.15
C ILE A 255 -0.25 4.18 -24.19
N ILE A 256 -0.76 5.36 -23.82
CA ILE A 256 -1.59 6.18 -24.72
C ILE A 256 -0.79 6.57 -25.96
N ALA A 257 0.45 7.06 -25.79
CA ALA A 257 1.31 7.42 -26.91
C ALA A 257 1.56 6.24 -27.87
N LYS A 258 1.80 5.04 -27.32
CA LYS A 258 1.99 3.83 -28.12
C LYS A 258 0.70 3.39 -28.81
N GLY A 259 -0.44 3.39 -28.11
CA GLY A 259 -1.74 3.04 -28.67
C GLY A 259 -2.17 3.98 -29.79
N GLN A 260 -1.87 5.27 -29.69
CA GLN A 260 -2.10 6.24 -30.76
C GLN A 260 -1.20 5.98 -31.97
N ARG A 261 0.10 5.70 -31.74
CA ARG A 261 1.04 5.37 -32.82
C ARG A 261 0.62 4.10 -33.59
N GLU A 262 0.07 3.13 -32.87
CA GLU A 262 -0.38 1.85 -33.43
C GLU A 262 -1.87 1.87 -33.85
N ASN A 263 -2.55 3.03 -33.78
CA ASN A 263 -3.97 3.19 -34.09
C ASN A 263 -4.89 2.14 -33.42
N LEU A 264 -4.61 1.81 -32.16
CA LEU A 264 -5.38 0.84 -31.41
C LEU A 264 -6.76 1.41 -31.03
N PRO A 265 -7.82 0.58 -31.01
CA PRO A 265 -9.13 1.00 -30.52
C PRO A 265 -9.05 1.42 -29.06
N THR A 266 -9.83 2.41 -28.65
CA THR A 266 -9.90 2.88 -27.27
C THR A 266 -10.90 2.09 -26.43
N ILE A 267 -10.76 2.13 -25.10
CA ILE A 267 -11.70 1.49 -24.19
C ILE A 267 -13.12 2.05 -24.34
N SER A 268 -14.11 1.18 -24.12
CA SER A 268 -15.52 1.56 -24.13
C SER A 268 -15.85 2.53 -22.98
N LYS A 269 -16.95 3.27 -23.13
CA LYS A 269 -17.48 4.15 -22.08
C LYS A 269 -17.74 3.39 -20.78
N LYS A 270 -18.28 2.16 -20.87
CA LYS A 270 -18.55 1.31 -19.69
C LYS A 270 -17.27 1.00 -18.94
N THR A 271 -16.21 0.60 -19.66
CA THR A 271 -14.90 0.32 -19.07
C THR A 271 -14.30 1.58 -18.45
N ARG A 272 -14.40 2.74 -19.12
CA ARG A 272 -13.93 4.02 -18.56
C ARG A 272 -14.69 4.42 -17.30
N SER A 273 -16.02 4.30 -17.29
CA SER A 273 -16.84 4.61 -16.11
C SER A 273 -16.42 3.80 -14.89
N ARG A 274 -16.04 2.51 -15.07
CA ARG A 274 -15.56 1.66 -13.97
C ARG A 274 -14.36 2.27 -13.23
N TYR A 275 -13.42 2.92 -13.92
CA TYR A 275 -12.29 3.61 -13.27
C TYR A 275 -12.79 4.76 -12.38
N SER A 276 -13.73 5.57 -12.88
CA SER A 276 -14.34 6.64 -12.10
C SER A 276 -15.16 6.10 -10.92
N ASP A 277 -15.86 4.98 -11.10
CA ASP A 277 -16.67 4.36 -10.06
C ASP A 277 -15.81 3.78 -8.92
N HIS A 278 -14.63 3.22 -9.22
CA HIS A 278 -13.66 2.84 -8.19
C HIS A 278 -13.21 4.05 -7.38
N MET A 279 -12.83 5.15 -8.04
CA MET A 279 -12.40 6.37 -7.34
C MET A 279 -13.51 6.96 -6.46
N LYS A 280 -14.76 6.96 -6.93
CA LYS A 280 -15.94 7.37 -6.15
C LYS A 280 -16.21 6.45 -4.96
N SER A 281 -15.96 5.15 -5.12
CA SER A 281 -16.13 4.19 -4.03
C SER A 281 -15.06 4.38 -2.96
N LEU A 282 -13.82 4.64 -3.38
CA LEU A 282 -12.71 4.98 -2.48
C LEU A 282 -12.96 6.29 -1.73
N SER A 283 -13.43 7.35 -2.38
CA SER A 283 -13.73 8.62 -1.70
C SER A 283 -14.86 8.49 -0.69
N LYS A 284 -15.91 7.72 -1.02
CA LYS A 284 -16.99 7.41 -0.07
C LYS A 284 -16.50 6.61 1.13
N TYR A 285 -15.61 5.64 0.92
CA TYR A 285 -15.01 4.88 2.02
C TYR A 285 -14.13 5.78 2.89
N ALA A 286 -13.33 6.65 2.28
CA ALA A 286 -12.50 7.63 2.98
C ALA A 286 -13.32 8.56 3.88
N LEU A 287 -14.49 9.00 3.40
CA LEU A 287 -15.43 9.83 4.16
C LEU A 287 -16.11 9.03 5.28
N ASN A 288 -16.79 7.94 4.93
CA ASN A 288 -17.76 7.30 5.84
C ASN A 288 -17.13 6.34 6.84
N GLN A 289 -16.09 5.60 6.45
CA GLN A 289 -15.51 4.54 7.27
C GLN A 289 -14.17 4.94 7.84
N ALA A 290 -13.31 5.58 7.04
CA ALA A 290 -11.97 5.95 7.47
C ALA A 290 -11.90 7.33 8.13
N GLY A 291 -12.91 8.19 7.95
CA GLY A 291 -12.96 9.54 8.53
C GLY A 291 -11.81 10.45 8.08
N LEU A 292 -11.23 10.19 6.91
CA LEU A 292 -10.02 10.88 6.42
C LEU A 292 -10.34 12.21 5.74
N ILE A 293 -11.58 12.40 5.30
CA ILE A 293 -12.03 13.61 4.60
C ILE A 293 -13.37 14.05 5.20
N SER A 294 -13.62 15.36 5.22
CA SER A 294 -14.86 15.93 5.76
C SER A 294 -16.00 15.98 4.73
N ALA A 295 -15.69 15.90 3.44
CA ALA A 295 -16.66 15.89 2.35
C ALA A 295 -16.16 15.03 1.17
N ASP A 296 -17.07 14.37 0.45
CA ASP A 296 -16.73 13.58 -0.74
C ASP A 296 -16.47 14.50 -1.95
N PRO A 297 -15.22 14.62 -2.45
CA PRO A 297 -14.89 15.47 -3.58
C PRO A 297 -15.50 14.99 -4.90
N PHE A 298 -15.95 13.74 -4.97
CA PHE A 298 -16.47 13.10 -6.17
C PHE A 298 -17.99 12.87 -6.12
N ALA A 299 -18.66 13.40 -5.08
CA ALA A 299 -20.11 13.36 -4.98
C ALA A 299 -20.78 13.96 -6.23
N GLY A 300 -21.72 13.23 -6.82
CA GLY A 300 -22.43 13.66 -8.04
C GLY A 300 -21.59 13.72 -9.31
N TYR A 301 -20.34 13.23 -9.29
CA TYR A 301 -19.49 13.20 -10.48
C TYR A 301 -20.08 12.31 -11.58
N LYS A 302 -20.08 12.83 -12.82
CA LYS A 302 -20.51 12.14 -14.03
C LYS A 302 -19.36 12.16 -15.05
N PRO A 303 -18.85 10.98 -15.46
CA PRO A 303 -17.81 10.89 -16.49
C PRO A 303 -18.23 11.57 -17.79
N ARG A 304 -17.25 12.09 -18.55
CA ARG A 304 -17.47 12.68 -19.86
C ARG A 304 -18.18 11.67 -20.76
N GLY A 305 -19.30 12.09 -21.34
CA GLY A 305 -20.04 11.30 -22.30
C GLY A 305 -19.78 11.79 -23.72
N GLU A 306 -19.70 10.86 -24.65
CA GLU A 306 -19.95 11.18 -26.05
C GLU A 306 -21.42 11.59 -26.19
N LYS A 307 -21.72 12.68 -26.92
CA LYS A 307 -23.09 13.10 -27.20
C LYS A 307 -23.70 12.13 -28.22
N VAL A 308 -24.18 10.99 -27.75
CA VAL A 308 -24.91 10.04 -28.58
C VAL A 308 -26.37 10.50 -28.68
N LYS A 309 -26.91 10.57 -29.90
CA LYS A 309 -28.36 10.81 -30.12
C LYS A 309 -29.15 9.72 -29.37
N PHE A 310 -30.22 10.11 -28.69
CA PHE A 310 -31.04 9.22 -27.85
C PHE A 310 -31.50 7.94 -28.60
N SER A 311 -31.70 8.05 -29.92
CA SER A 311 -32.06 6.94 -30.82
C SER A 311 -30.98 5.87 -30.99
N ALA A 312 -29.70 6.18 -30.79
CA ALA A 312 -28.59 5.21 -30.87
C ALA A 312 -28.26 4.56 -29.51
N GLY A 313 -28.72 5.15 -28.40
CA GLY A 313 -28.54 4.59 -27.05
C GLY A 313 -29.49 3.44 -26.70
N SER A 314 -30.49 3.18 -27.54
CA SER A 314 -31.52 2.15 -27.35
C SER A 314 -31.24 0.85 -28.13
N VAL A 315 -30.13 0.77 -28.88
CA VAL A 315 -29.75 -0.50 -29.50
C VAL A 315 -29.18 -1.38 -28.39
N LYS A 316 -29.97 -2.36 -27.91
CA LYS A 316 -29.47 -3.37 -26.98
C LYS A 316 -28.27 -4.05 -27.63
N GLU A 317 -27.06 -3.86 -27.07
CA GLU A 317 -25.83 -4.55 -27.52
C GLU A 317 -25.99 -6.08 -27.48
N THR A 318 -26.87 -6.58 -26.63
CA THR A 318 -27.26 -7.99 -26.54
C THR A 318 -28.68 -8.19 -27.05
N ILE A 319 -28.80 -8.78 -28.24
CA ILE A 319 -30.06 -9.25 -28.80
C ILE A 319 -30.25 -10.69 -28.28
N PRO A 320 -31.36 -11.01 -27.61
CA PRO A 320 -31.63 -12.39 -27.20
C PRO A 320 -31.79 -13.28 -28.42
N PHE A 321 -31.34 -14.53 -28.33
CA PHE A 321 -31.61 -15.52 -29.36
C PHE A 321 -33.11 -15.75 -29.50
N THR A 322 -33.60 -15.84 -30.72
CA THR A 322 -34.97 -16.26 -30.98
C THR A 322 -35.12 -17.77 -30.72
N PRO A 323 -36.34 -18.27 -30.42
CA PRO A 323 -36.56 -19.71 -30.25
C PRO A 323 -36.05 -20.56 -31.43
N ALA A 324 -36.17 -20.05 -32.67
CA ALA A 324 -35.65 -20.72 -33.85
C ALA A 324 -34.12 -20.77 -33.91
N GLN A 325 -33.44 -19.72 -33.42
CA GLN A 325 -31.98 -19.72 -33.30
C GLN A 325 -31.50 -20.66 -32.20
N VAL A 326 -32.21 -20.70 -31.06
CA VAL A 326 -31.95 -21.68 -30.00
C VAL A 326 -32.11 -23.10 -30.53
N GLY A 327 -33.20 -23.40 -31.27
CA GLY A 327 -33.39 -24.69 -31.92
C GLY A 327 -32.21 -25.11 -32.79
N LYS A 328 -31.70 -24.20 -33.65
CA LYS A 328 -30.51 -24.48 -34.47
C LYS A 328 -29.24 -24.78 -33.64
N ILE A 329 -29.08 -24.11 -32.50
CA ILE A 329 -27.96 -24.38 -31.58
C ILE A 329 -28.12 -25.78 -30.97
N LEU A 330 -29.32 -26.13 -30.51
CA LEU A 330 -29.60 -27.43 -29.92
C LEU A 330 -29.48 -28.58 -30.95
N ASP A 331 -29.95 -28.39 -32.19
CA ASP A 331 -29.80 -29.36 -33.28
C ASP A 331 -28.33 -29.61 -33.66
N HIS A 332 -27.49 -28.59 -33.53
CA HIS A 332 -26.04 -28.71 -33.76
C HIS A 332 -25.36 -29.46 -32.62
N VAL A 333 -25.73 -29.12 -31.40
CA VAL A 333 -25.28 -29.76 -30.15
C VAL A 333 -25.64 -31.25 -30.11
N GLU A 334 -26.83 -31.63 -30.59
CA GLU A 334 -27.26 -33.03 -30.64
C GLU A 334 -26.43 -33.90 -31.59
N LYS A 335 -25.81 -33.29 -32.60
CA LYS A 335 -24.90 -33.98 -33.55
C LYS A 335 -23.45 -34.03 -33.05
N THR A 336 -23.17 -33.38 -31.93
CA THR A 336 -21.86 -33.31 -31.32
C THR A 336 -21.64 -34.52 -30.41
N ASP A 337 -20.40 -34.98 -30.31
CA ASP A 337 -20.01 -36.16 -29.52
C ASP A 337 -20.56 -36.08 -28.08
N ASN A 338 -21.00 -37.21 -27.54
CA ASN A 338 -21.63 -37.29 -26.23
C ASN A 338 -20.63 -37.12 -25.08
N GLU A 339 -19.34 -37.29 -25.35
CA GLU A 339 -18.28 -37.18 -24.34
C GLU A 339 -17.75 -35.75 -24.17
N ILE A 340 -18.11 -34.82 -25.05
CA ILE A 340 -17.58 -33.45 -25.00
C ILE A 340 -18.53 -32.46 -24.34
N ILE A 341 -17.93 -31.52 -23.63
CA ILE A 341 -18.64 -30.50 -22.84
C ILE A 341 -19.51 -29.57 -23.71
N ASP A 342 -19.12 -29.39 -24.98
CA ASP A 342 -19.84 -28.58 -25.96
C ASP A 342 -21.23 -29.15 -26.29
N ARG A 343 -21.48 -30.44 -26.01
CA ARG A 343 -22.82 -31.01 -26.08
C ARG A 343 -23.65 -30.64 -24.85
N TRP A 344 -23.12 -30.87 -23.65
CA TRP A 344 -23.90 -30.82 -22.43
C TRP A 344 -24.11 -29.40 -21.89
N LEU A 345 -23.11 -28.51 -21.98
CA LEU A 345 -23.21 -27.16 -21.44
C LEU A 345 -24.34 -26.33 -22.07
N PRO A 346 -24.52 -26.28 -23.40
CA PRO A 346 -25.62 -25.52 -24.00
C PRO A 346 -27.00 -26.06 -23.61
N LEU A 347 -27.15 -27.39 -23.51
CA LEU A 347 -28.40 -28.03 -23.09
C LEU A 347 -28.76 -27.65 -21.65
N LEU A 348 -27.79 -27.79 -20.73
CA LEU A 348 -27.98 -27.43 -19.33
C LEU A 348 -28.21 -25.92 -19.16
N ALA A 349 -27.49 -25.07 -19.89
CA ALA A 349 -27.68 -23.62 -19.86
C ALA A 349 -29.07 -23.21 -20.37
N ALA A 350 -29.55 -23.81 -21.45
CA ALA A 350 -30.88 -23.55 -22.00
C ALA A 350 -32.00 -24.00 -21.05
N TYR A 351 -31.80 -25.12 -20.34
CA TYR A 351 -32.79 -25.68 -19.42
C TYR A 351 -32.84 -24.96 -18.07
N THR A 352 -31.68 -24.62 -17.50
CA THR A 352 -31.57 -24.08 -16.13
C THR A 352 -31.47 -22.57 -16.06
N GLY A 353 -31.02 -21.92 -17.15
CA GLY A 353 -30.65 -20.50 -17.13
C GLY A 353 -29.40 -20.19 -16.28
N ALA A 354 -28.65 -21.21 -15.84
CA ALA A 354 -27.46 -21.05 -15.02
C ALA A 354 -26.34 -20.31 -15.78
N ARG A 355 -25.51 -19.57 -15.04
CA ARG A 355 -24.33 -18.91 -15.63
C ARG A 355 -23.29 -19.94 -16.03
N ARG A 356 -22.48 -19.62 -17.03
CA ARG A 356 -21.39 -20.49 -17.50
C ARG A 356 -20.45 -20.91 -16.37
N GLU A 357 -20.13 -19.99 -15.46
CA GLU A 357 -19.28 -20.27 -14.30
C GLU A 357 -19.96 -21.19 -13.27
N GLU A 358 -21.29 -21.14 -13.12
CA GLU A 358 -22.06 -22.05 -12.25
C GLU A 358 -22.07 -23.47 -12.83
N LEU A 359 -22.30 -23.60 -14.15
CA LEU A 359 -22.27 -24.90 -14.83
C LEU A 359 -20.88 -25.54 -14.83
N GLY A 360 -19.82 -24.74 -14.95
CA GLY A 360 -18.43 -25.25 -14.89
C GLY A 360 -18.02 -25.80 -13.53
N GLN A 361 -18.74 -25.47 -12.45
CA GLN A 361 -18.47 -25.96 -11.09
C GLN A 361 -19.17 -27.29 -10.77
N LEU A 362 -20.10 -27.75 -11.63
CA LEU A 362 -20.86 -29.00 -11.41
C LEU A 362 -19.96 -30.25 -11.34
N LEU A 363 -18.74 -30.20 -11.88
CA LEU A 363 -17.77 -31.31 -11.85
C LEU A 363 -17.05 -31.49 -10.49
N GLY A 364 -17.22 -30.58 -9.53
CA GLY A 364 -16.60 -30.68 -8.20
C GLY A 364 -17.45 -31.44 -7.16
N VAL A 365 -18.75 -31.64 -7.42
CA VAL A 365 -19.71 -32.21 -6.46
C VAL A 365 -20.65 -33.16 -7.20
N VAL A 366 -20.12 -34.28 -7.70
CA VAL A 366 -20.97 -35.39 -8.18
C VAL A 366 -21.72 -36.08 -7.01
N ALA A 367 -21.59 -35.59 -5.78
CA ALA A 367 -22.22 -36.14 -4.59
C ALA A 367 -23.66 -35.64 -4.31
N GLU A 368 -24.18 -34.62 -5.01
CA GLU A 368 -25.48 -34.00 -4.67
C GLU A 368 -26.50 -33.90 -5.82
N VAL A 369 -26.38 -34.73 -6.87
CA VAL A 369 -27.50 -34.89 -7.80
C VAL A 369 -28.48 -35.91 -7.22
N VAL A 370 -29.42 -35.44 -6.41
CA VAL A 370 -30.57 -36.24 -5.95
C VAL A 370 -31.51 -36.43 -7.14
N PHE A 371 -31.45 -37.59 -7.77
CA PHE A 371 -32.50 -38.04 -8.66
C PHE A 371 -33.65 -38.56 -7.79
N GLU A 372 -34.65 -37.71 -7.52
CA GLU A 372 -35.96 -38.20 -7.09
C GLU A 372 -36.64 -38.86 -8.30
N THR A 373 -36.72 -40.19 -8.28
CA THR A 373 -37.54 -41.01 -9.19
C THR A 373 -38.98 -41.08 -8.73
#